data_AF-A0A352MG22-F1
#
_entry.id   AF-A0A352MG22-F1
#
_cell.length_a   1.000
_cell.length_b   1.000
_cell.length_c   1.000
_cell.angle_alpha   90.00
_cell.angle_beta   90.00
_cell.angle_gamma   90.00
#
_symmetry.space_group_name_H-M   'P 1'
#
loop_
_entity.id
_entity.type
_entity.pdbx_description
1 polymer ?
#
loop_
_entity_poly.entity_id
_entity_poly.type
_entity_poly.pdbx_seq_one_letter_code
_entity_poly.pdbx_strand_id
1 'polypeptide(L)'
;MKIKNIGCGLDTRFERIDNGKLKWFDIDFPEVIKLRGRFMNENSRRIFIEGSILNLRWLGIVKTGGPYLILAEGVFMYLKKDDVKMLLSIINHELPGAELVCEVTNRYWVDKMESRYMQWKFKRQLGMKGGAVFTFGVPNGSYFEEWSENYHFLDEWTYFDDNEKKLGLLNLFS
;
A
#
# COMPACT_ATOMS: atom_id res chain seq x y z
N MET A 1 10.31 9.18 -13.90
CA MET A 1 9.73 8.95 -12.56
C MET A 1 10.29 7.66 -11.98
N LYS A 2 10.54 7.61 -10.67
CA LYS A 2 11.10 6.43 -9.98
C LYS A 2 10.10 5.86 -8.98
N ILE A 3 9.53 4.72 -9.33
CA ILE A 3 8.39 4.10 -8.65
C ILE A 3 8.89 3.02 -7.69
N LYS A 4 8.39 3.02 -6.45
CA LYS A 4 8.65 1.97 -5.45
C LYS A 4 7.31 1.37 -5.07
N ASN A 5 7.11 0.15 -5.50
CA ASN A 5 5.93 -0.64 -5.20
C ASN A 5 6.24 -1.48 -3.96
N ILE A 6 5.81 -1.01 -2.78
CA ILE A 6 6.05 -1.70 -1.51
C ILE A 6 4.91 -2.70 -1.27
N GLY A 7 5.24 -3.93 -0.86
CA GLY A 7 4.26 -5.01 -0.78
C GLY A 7 3.72 -5.39 -2.17
N CYS A 8 4.60 -5.46 -3.17
CA CYS A 8 4.21 -5.54 -4.58
C CYS A 8 3.41 -6.78 -4.97
N GLY A 9 3.47 -7.87 -4.19
CA GLY A 9 2.79 -9.12 -4.49
C GLY A 9 3.01 -9.58 -5.94
N LEU A 10 1.90 -9.83 -6.62
CA LEU A 10 1.84 -10.18 -8.05
C LEU A 10 1.35 -9.02 -8.92
N ASP A 11 1.57 -7.78 -8.49
CA ASP A 11 1.22 -6.59 -9.27
C ASP A 11 1.94 -6.57 -10.63
N THR A 12 1.18 -6.40 -11.71
CA THR A 12 1.63 -6.31 -13.11
C THR A 12 1.54 -4.89 -13.70
N ARG A 13 1.45 -3.84 -12.88
CA ARG A 13 1.35 -2.45 -13.33
C ARG A 13 2.46 -2.10 -14.31
N PHE A 14 3.70 -2.49 -14.02
CA PHE A 14 4.84 -2.19 -14.90
C PHE A 14 4.60 -2.68 -16.35
N GLU A 15 4.08 -3.89 -16.53
CA GLU A 15 3.79 -4.46 -17.86
C GLU A 15 2.70 -3.69 -18.61
N ARG A 16 1.77 -3.06 -17.88
CA ARG A 16 0.59 -2.41 -18.46
C ARG A 16 0.78 -0.92 -18.70
N ILE A 17 1.59 -0.25 -17.87
CA ILE A 17 1.67 1.22 -17.84
C ILE A 17 3.06 1.77 -18.18
N ASP A 18 4.07 0.91 -18.35
CA ASP A 18 5.40 1.37 -18.70
C ASP A 18 5.45 2.10 -20.04
N ASN A 19 6.15 3.23 -20.05
CA ASN A 19 6.33 4.10 -21.22
C ASN A 19 7.77 4.07 -21.75
N GLY A 20 8.57 3.07 -21.36
CA GLY A 20 9.98 2.95 -21.69
C GLY A 20 10.92 3.83 -20.86
N LYS A 21 10.39 4.72 -20.00
CA LYS A 21 11.17 5.68 -19.20
C LYS A 21 11.04 5.47 -17.69
N LEU A 22 10.16 4.59 -17.23
CA LEU A 22 9.99 4.32 -15.81
C LEU A 22 11.20 3.57 -15.27
N LYS A 23 11.59 3.90 -14.03
CA LYS A 23 12.46 3.08 -13.19
C LYS A 23 11.61 2.56 -12.04
N TRP A 24 11.51 1.25 -11.91
CA TRP A 24 10.56 0.56 -11.05
C TRP A 24 11.28 -0.36 -10.07
N PHE A 25 10.88 -0.30 -8.82
CA PHE A 25 11.39 -1.15 -7.75
C PHE A 25 10.22 -1.86 -7.10
N ASP A 26 10.20 -3.18 -7.18
CA ASP A 26 9.21 -4.03 -6.53
C ASP A 26 9.82 -4.59 -5.25
N ILE A 27 9.22 -4.30 -4.10
CA ILE A 27 9.76 -4.68 -2.78
C ILE A 27 8.75 -5.58 -2.08
N ASP A 28 9.18 -6.78 -1.70
CA ASP A 28 8.35 -7.72 -0.96
C ASP A 28 9.20 -8.79 -0.27
N PHE A 29 8.57 -9.67 0.51
CA PHE A 29 9.24 -10.79 1.15
C PHE A 29 9.92 -11.72 0.13
N PRO A 30 11.05 -12.36 0.50
CA PRO A 30 11.81 -13.22 -0.40
C PRO A 30 10.97 -14.29 -1.10
N GLU A 31 10.03 -14.92 -0.40
CA GLU A 31 9.11 -15.91 -0.95
C GLU A 31 8.18 -15.34 -2.03
N VAL A 32 7.74 -14.09 -1.87
CA VAL A 32 6.87 -13.40 -2.82
C VAL A 32 7.67 -13.00 -4.06
N ILE A 33 8.86 -12.42 -3.89
CA ILE A 33 9.75 -12.08 -5.01
C ILE A 33 10.16 -13.33 -5.80
N LYS A 34 10.49 -14.43 -5.11
CA LYS A 34 10.78 -15.72 -5.76
C LYS A 34 9.59 -16.25 -6.56
N LEU A 35 8.37 -16.10 -6.06
CA LEU A 35 7.16 -16.48 -6.79
C LEU A 35 6.95 -15.58 -8.00
N ARG A 36 7.10 -14.27 -7.83
CA ARG A 36 7.02 -13.25 -8.90
C ARG A 36 7.99 -13.54 -10.03
N GLY A 37 9.22 -13.95 -9.72
CA GLY A 37 10.25 -14.34 -10.70
C GLY A 37 9.88 -15.53 -11.59
N ARG A 38 8.79 -16.26 -11.29
CA ARG A 38 8.26 -17.31 -12.19
C ARG A 38 7.38 -16.76 -13.31
N PHE A 39 6.83 -15.56 -13.13
CA PHE A 39 5.85 -14.95 -14.03
C PHE A 39 6.36 -13.66 -14.67
N MET A 40 7.31 -12.99 -14.02
CA MET A 40 7.79 -11.65 -14.38
C MET A 40 9.31 -11.63 -14.34
N ASN A 41 9.91 -10.84 -15.23
CA ASN A 41 11.36 -10.70 -15.32
C ASN A 41 11.82 -9.34 -14.81
N GLU A 42 12.93 -9.35 -14.08
CA GLU A 42 13.74 -8.15 -13.87
C GLU A 42 14.37 -7.69 -15.17
N ASN A 43 14.68 -6.40 -15.24
CA ASN A 43 15.48 -5.82 -16.30
C ASN A 43 16.18 -4.55 -15.78
N SER A 44 16.92 -3.87 -16.65
CA SER A 44 17.63 -2.64 -16.28
C SER A 44 16.72 -1.53 -15.73
N ARG A 45 15.40 -1.58 -15.97
CA ARG A 45 14.41 -0.60 -15.52
C ARG A 45 13.47 -1.11 -14.44
N ARG A 46 13.34 -2.43 -14.21
CA ARG A 46 12.53 -3.03 -13.14
C ARG A 46 13.38 -3.96 -12.28
N ILE A 47 13.54 -3.59 -11.02
CA ILE A 47 14.39 -4.29 -10.06
C ILE A 47 13.52 -4.88 -8.95
N PHE A 48 13.78 -6.13 -8.58
CA PHE A 48 13.14 -6.80 -7.47
C PHE A 48 14.03 -6.70 -6.24
N ILE A 49 13.43 -6.37 -5.10
CA ILE A 49 14.11 -6.21 -3.83
C ILE A 49 13.44 -7.13 -2.82
N GLU A 50 14.20 -8.12 -2.35
CA GLU A 50 13.77 -9.05 -1.32
C GLU A 50 13.94 -8.45 0.07
N GLY A 51 12.87 -8.42 0.86
CA GLY A 51 12.90 -8.03 2.26
C GLY A 51 11.60 -7.43 2.76
N SER A 52 11.47 -7.39 4.08
CA SER A 52 10.40 -6.62 4.72
C SER A 52 10.61 -5.12 4.46
N ILE A 53 9.54 -4.41 4.16
CA ILE A 53 9.54 -2.94 4.02
C ILE A 53 9.90 -2.22 5.32
N LEU A 54 9.74 -2.90 6.48
CA LEU A 54 10.17 -2.42 7.79
C LEU A 54 11.68 -2.61 8.01
N ASN A 55 12.34 -3.44 7.20
CA ASN A 55 13.80 -3.51 7.14
C ASN A 55 14.30 -2.52 6.08
N LEU A 56 14.67 -1.33 6.53
CA LEU A 56 14.92 -0.14 5.73
C LEU A 56 16.12 -0.22 4.77
N ARG A 57 16.81 -1.36 4.68
CA ARG A 57 17.92 -1.58 3.73
C ARG A 57 17.52 -1.32 2.27
N TRP A 58 16.26 -1.54 1.91
CA TRP A 58 15.75 -1.26 0.57
C TRP A 58 15.85 0.23 0.19
N LEU A 59 15.78 1.16 1.16
CA LEU A 59 15.89 2.60 0.89
C LEU A 59 17.23 2.97 0.25
N GLY A 60 18.32 2.35 0.69
CA GLY A 60 19.65 2.55 0.12
C GLY A 60 19.77 2.11 -1.35
N ILE A 61 18.93 1.18 -1.79
CA ILE A 61 18.90 0.67 -3.17
C ILE A 61 18.07 1.59 -4.07
N VAL A 62 16.95 2.12 -3.56
CA VAL A 62 15.99 2.86 -4.38
C VAL A 62 16.26 4.37 -4.46
N LYS A 63 17.14 4.91 -3.60
CA LYS A 63 17.53 6.33 -3.56
C LYS A 63 18.41 6.70 -4.74
N THR A 64 17.77 6.93 -5.88
CA THR A 64 18.43 7.11 -7.19
C THR A 64 18.23 8.52 -7.79
N GLY A 65 17.96 9.54 -6.95
CA GLY A 65 17.62 10.93 -7.33
C GLY A 65 16.14 11.08 -7.73
N GLY A 66 15.44 12.18 -7.45
CA GLY A 66 13.99 12.31 -7.69
C GLY A 66 13.55 12.42 -9.17
N PRO A 67 12.23 12.59 -9.46
CA PRO A 67 11.09 12.52 -8.53
C PRO A 67 10.69 11.07 -8.19
N TYR A 68 10.07 10.90 -7.02
CA TYR A 68 9.75 9.61 -6.42
C TYR A 68 8.24 9.42 -6.25
N LEU A 69 7.76 8.22 -6.59
CA LEU A 69 6.39 7.79 -6.29
C LEU A 69 6.46 6.47 -5.50
N ILE A 70 5.75 6.42 -4.37
CA ILE A 70 5.59 5.23 -3.54
C ILE A 70 4.17 4.69 -3.76
N LEU A 71 4.05 3.40 -4.05
CA LEU A 71 2.78 2.69 -4.15
C LEU A 71 2.68 1.70 -2.99
N ALA A 72 1.55 1.73 -2.27
CA ALA A 72 1.28 0.84 -1.14
C ALA A 72 -0.18 0.36 -1.17
N GLU A 73 -0.48 -0.61 -2.03
CA GLU A 73 -1.79 -1.28 -2.13
C GLU A 73 -1.78 -2.54 -1.27
N GLY A 74 -2.81 -2.77 -0.45
CA GLY A 74 -2.87 -3.97 0.38
C GLY A 74 -1.77 -4.07 1.44
N VAL A 75 -1.17 -2.94 1.87
CA VAL A 75 -0.01 -2.94 2.80
C VAL A 75 -0.38 -2.49 4.20
N PHE A 76 -0.75 -1.22 4.37
CA PHE A 76 -0.74 -0.58 5.69
C PHE A 76 -1.75 -1.17 6.67
N MET A 77 -2.87 -1.69 6.19
CA MET A 77 -3.88 -2.34 7.03
C MET A 77 -3.36 -3.56 7.80
N TYR A 78 -2.24 -4.16 7.38
CA TYR A 78 -1.61 -5.30 8.06
C TYR A 78 -0.46 -4.90 9.01
N LEU A 79 -0.15 -3.60 9.11
CA LEU A 79 0.92 -3.09 9.96
C LEU A 79 0.34 -2.43 11.22
N LYS A 80 1.15 -2.33 12.27
CA LYS A 80 0.79 -1.51 13.42
C LYS A 80 0.92 -0.03 13.06
N LYS A 81 0.09 0.83 13.67
CA LYS A 81 0.16 2.28 13.47
C LYS A 81 1.57 2.85 13.64
N ASP A 82 2.30 2.41 14.66
CA ASP A 82 3.66 2.90 14.94
C ASP A 82 4.65 2.50 13.85
N ASP A 83 4.51 1.30 13.27
CA ASP A 83 5.32 0.83 12.16
C ASP A 83 5.04 1.64 10.89
N VAL A 84 3.76 1.95 10.60
CA VAL A 84 3.39 2.82 9.46
C VAL A 84 3.95 4.23 9.67
N LYS A 85 3.80 4.80 10.86
CA LYS A 85 4.30 6.15 11.19
C LYS A 85 5.82 6.24 11.07
N MET A 86 6.54 5.25 11.59
CA MET A 86 7.99 5.14 11.45
C MET A 86 8.40 5.04 9.98
N LEU A 87 7.78 4.13 9.22
CA LEU A 87 8.08 3.92 7.81
C LEU A 87 7.90 5.20 6.99
N LEU A 88 6.76 5.87 7.13
CA LEU A 88 6.48 7.13 6.42
C LEU A 88 7.45 8.23 6.81
N SER A 89 7.77 8.36 8.11
CA SER A 89 8.73 9.36 8.59
C SER A 89 10.11 9.17 7.97
N ILE A 90 10.54 7.93 7.80
CA ILE A 90 11.85 7.61 7.23
C ILE A 90 11.82 7.77 5.71
N ILE A 91 10.74 7.39 5.03
CA ILE A 91 10.54 7.66 3.60
C ILE A 91 10.63 9.17 3.33
N ASN A 92 9.97 10.00 4.14
CA ASN A 92 10.02 11.45 4.00
C ASN A 92 11.44 12.01 4.14
N HIS A 93 12.23 11.48 5.07
CA HIS A 93 13.63 11.87 5.26
C HIS A 93 14.54 11.40 4.12
N GLU A 94 14.43 10.13 3.72
CA GLU A 94 15.34 9.52 2.75
C GLU A 94 15.00 9.85 1.30
N LEU A 95 13.72 10.09 1.02
CA LEU A 95 13.14 10.33 -0.29
C LEU A 95 12.35 11.66 -0.27
N PRO A 96 13.00 12.81 -0.04
CA PRO A 96 12.31 14.10 0.07
C PRO A 96 11.53 14.41 -1.21
N GLY A 97 10.30 14.92 -1.03
CA GLY A 97 9.38 15.22 -2.13
C GLY A 97 8.79 13.98 -2.82
N ALA A 98 8.80 12.81 -2.17
CA ALA A 98 8.10 11.65 -2.67
C ALA A 98 6.58 11.81 -2.53
N GLU A 99 5.85 11.42 -3.57
CA GLU A 99 4.40 11.24 -3.51
C GLU A 99 4.08 9.81 -3.06
N LEU A 100 3.00 9.65 -2.29
CA LEU A 100 2.51 8.36 -1.80
C LEU A 100 1.09 8.14 -2.32
N VAL A 101 0.90 7.02 -3.01
CA VAL A 101 -0.43 6.49 -3.32
C VAL A 101 -0.60 5.21 -2.52
N CYS A 102 -1.62 5.15 -1.68
CA CYS A 102 -1.84 4.00 -0.80
C CYS A 102 -3.32 3.66 -0.68
N GLU A 103 -3.58 2.37 -0.47
CA GLU A 103 -4.89 1.91 -0.03
C GLU A 103 -5.01 2.11 1.48
N VAL A 104 -6.15 2.65 1.90
CA VAL A 104 -6.48 2.84 3.30
C VAL A 104 -7.81 2.16 3.64
N THR A 105 -7.91 1.65 4.86
CA THR A 105 -9.17 1.15 5.42
C THR A 105 -9.72 2.13 6.44
N ASN A 106 -11.03 2.31 6.49
CA ASN A 106 -11.65 3.17 7.48
C ASN A 106 -11.48 2.59 8.90
N ARG A 107 -10.96 3.42 9.82
CA ARG A 107 -10.69 3.06 11.22
C ARG A 107 -11.90 2.45 11.92
N TYR A 108 -13.10 2.96 11.65
CA TYR A 108 -14.34 2.44 12.24
C TYR A 108 -14.50 0.93 12.02
N TRP A 109 -14.19 0.45 10.81
CA TRP A 109 -14.29 -0.97 10.47
C TRP A 109 -13.20 -1.80 11.10
N VAL A 110 -11.98 -1.27 11.18
CA VAL A 110 -10.85 -1.92 11.85
C VAL A 110 -11.18 -2.14 13.33
N ASP A 111 -11.61 -1.10 14.04
CA ASP A 111 -11.97 -1.18 15.46
C ASP A 111 -13.16 -2.13 15.70
N LYS A 112 -14.15 -2.13 14.79
CA LYS A 112 -15.28 -3.08 14.82
C LYS A 112 -14.84 -4.53 14.63
N MET A 113 -13.88 -4.80 13.74
CA MET A 113 -13.33 -6.13 13.51
C MET A 113 -12.58 -6.66 14.74
N GLU A 114 -11.97 -5.78 15.53
CA GLU A 114 -11.32 -6.16 16.79
C GLU A 114 -12.30 -6.49 17.92
N SER A 115 -13.58 -6.10 17.81
CA SER A 115 -14.57 -6.38 18.85
C SER A 115 -14.67 -7.88 19.15
N ARG A 116 -14.82 -8.21 20.45
CA ARG A 116 -14.91 -9.61 20.93
C ARG A 116 -15.95 -10.44 20.19
N TYR A 117 -17.07 -9.81 19.82
CA TYR A 117 -18.14 -10.44 19.05
C TYR A 117 -17.69 -10.81 17.62
N MET A 118 -17.05 -9.89 16.91
CA MET A 118 -16.57 -10.14 15.54
C MET A 118 -15.43 -11.16 15.52
N GLN A 119 -14.48 -11.06 16.45
CA GLN A 119 -13.42 -12.05 16.63
C GLN A 119 -13.96 -13.47 16.88
N TRP A 120 -14.99 -13.58 17.74
CA TRP A 120 -15.67 -14.85 17.97
C TRP A 120 -16.35 -15.38 16.70
N LYS A 121 -17.04 -14.52 15.95
CA LYS A 121 -17.71 -14.89 14.69
C LYS A 121 -16.70 -15.36 13.63
N PHE A 122 -15.60 -14.63 13.43
CA PHE A 122 -14.55 -14.99 12.47
C PHE A 122 -13.90 -16.33 12.81
N LYS A 123 -13.59 -16.56 14.09
CA LYS A 123 -13.05 -17.84 14.56
C LYS A 123 -14.01 -19.01 14.31
N ARG A 124 -15.32 -18.80 14.53
CA ARG A 124 -16.33 -19.86 14.43
C ARG A 124 -16.77 -20.15 13.00
N GLN A 125 -16.86 -19.13 12.14
CA GLN A 125 -17.45 -19.25 10.80
C GLN A 125 -16.43 -19.32 9.66
N LEU A 126 -15.29 -18.62 9.79
CA LEU A 126 -14.30 -18.53 8.71
C LEU A 126 -13.02 -19.34 8.99
N GLY A 127 -12.94 -19.99 10.16
CA GLY A 127 -11.75 -20.76 10.55
C GLY A 127 -10.47 -19.89 10.67
N MET A 128 -10.61 -18.57 10.69
CA MET A 128 -9.49 -17.64 10.70
C MET A 128 -8.75 -17.72 12.03
N LYS A 129 -7.50 -18.19 11.99
CA LYS A 129 -6.54 -18.11 13.09
C LYS A 129 -5.64 -16.89 12.89
N GLY A 130 -6.07 -15.73 13.40
CA GLY A 130 -5.22 -14.61 13.82
C GLY A 130 -4.29 -13.89 12.82
N GLY A 131 -4.16 -14.32 11.56
CA GLY A 131 -3.13 -13.79 10.66
C GLY A 131 -3.55 -12.67 9.70
N ALA A 132 -4.85 -12.45 9.51
CA ALA A 132 -5.37 -11.50 8.51
C ALA A 132 -6.45 -10.59 9.14
N VAL A 133 -6.15 -10.04 10.31
CA VAL A 133 -6.99 -9.01 10.93
C VAL A 133 -6.32 -7.68 10.63
N PHE A 134 -7.06 -6.73 10.08
CA PHE A 134 -6.55 -5.39 9.89
C PHE A 134 -6.23 -4.76 11.24
N THR A 135 -5.07 -4.13 11.36
CA THR A 135 -4.55 -3.51 12.59
C THR A 135 -4.37 -2.00 12.46
N PHE A 136 -4.56 -1.46 11.26
CA PHE A 136 -4.44 -0.04 10.99
C PHE A 136 -5.56 0.46 10.08
N GLY A 137 -6.12 1.61 10.44
CA GLY A 137 -7.10 2.33 9.65
C GLY A 137 -7.08 3.83 9.94
N VAL A 138 -7.61 4.59 8.97
CA VAL A 138 -7.66 6.06 9.00
C VAL A 138 -9.11 6.54 9.09
N PRO A 139 -9.41 7.68 9.73
CA PRO A 139 -10.74 8.26 9.77
C PRO A 139 -11.14 8.87 8.41
N ASN A 140 -10.18 9.39 7.65
CA ASN A 140 -10.33 10.07 6.36
C ASN A 140 -8.97 10.10 5.62
N GLY A 141 -8.94 10.53 4.34
CA GLY A 141 -7.73 10.59 3.53
C GLY A 141 -6.67 11.58 4.02
N SER A 142 -7.07 12.69 4.65
CA SER A 142 -6.14 13.70 5.16
C SER A 142 -5.47 13.34 6.49
N TYR A 143 -5.79 12.19 7.10
CA TYR A 143 -5.31 11.80 8.42
C TYR A 143 -3.77 11.79 8.57
N PHE A 144 -3.05 11.54 7.48
CA PHE A 144 -1.58 11.52 7.51
C PHE A 144 -0.99 12.92 7.76
N GLU A 145 -1.66 14.01 7.37
CA GLU A 145 -1.18 15.39 7.61
C GLU A 145 -0.99 15.69 9.10
N GLU A 146 -1.76 15.04 9.98
CA GLU A 146 -1.60 15.14 11.44
C GLU A 146 -0.24 14.60 11.94
N TRP A 147 0.48 13.82 11.14
CA TRP A 147 1.72 13.15 11.56
C TRP A 147 2.97 13.98 11.28
N SER A 148 2.92 14.90 10.31
CA SER A 148 4.03 15.78 9.95
C SER A 148 3.52 16.95 9.10
N GLU A 149 4.05 18.15 9.36
CA GLU A 149 3.79 19.35 8.54
C GLU A 149 4.28 19.21 7.09
N ASN A 150 5.15 18.24 6.81
CA ASN A 150 5.65 17.96 5.46
C ASN A 150 4.71 17.04 4.65
N TYR A 151 3.64 16.53 5.27
CA TYR A 151 2.68 15.69 4.57
C TYR A 151 1.53 16.57 4.09
N HIS A 152 1.23 16.45 2.80
CA HIS A 152 0.18 17.20 2.14
C HIS A 152 -0.74 16.23 1.43
N PHE A 153 -2.01 16.26 1.82
CA PHE A 153 -3.06 15.50 1.16
C PHE A 153 -3.30 16.09 -0.23
N LEU A 154 -3.20 15.24 -1.26
CA LEU A 154 -3.37 15.66 -2.65
C LEU A 154 -4.78 15.36 -3.15
N ASP A 155 -5.22 14.11 -2.99
CA ASP A 155 -6.51 13.64 -3.48
C ASP A 155 -6.90 12.29 -2.85
N GLU A 156 -8.18 11.94 -2.92
CA GLU A 156 -8.72 10.60 -2.60
C GLU A 156 -9.80 10.20 -3.60
N TRP A 157 -9.89 8.91 -3.90
CA TRP A 157 -10.94 8.36 -4.76
C TRP A 157 -11.42 7.02 -4.24
N THR A 158 -12.67 6.69 -4.57
CA THR A 158 -13.31 5.43 -4.24
C THR A 158 -14.02 4.86 -5.47
N TYR A 159 -14.35 3.57 -5.42
CA TYR A 159 -15.16 2.92 -6.47
C TYR A 159 -16.56 3.55 -6.64
N PHE A 160 -17.01 4.40 -5.71
CA PHE A 160 -18.29 5.09 -5.82
C PHE A 160 -18.23 6.36 -6.68
N ASP A 161 -17.01 6.86 -6.94
CA ASP A 161 -16.77 8.08 -7.71
C ASP A 161 -16.68 7.80 -9.23
N ASP A 162 -16.58 6.52 -9.62
CA ASP A 162 -16.63 6.10 -11.02
C ASP A 162 -18.05 6.23 -11.59
N ASN A 163 -18.15 6.71 -12.84
CA ASN A 163 -19.38 6.81 -13.63
C ASN A 163 -19.88 5.44 -14.19
N GLU A 164 -19.44 4.33 -13.59
CA GLU A 164 -19.87 2.99 -13.98
C GLU A 164 -21.34 2.77 -13.64
N LYS A 165 -22.06 2.00 -14.48
CA LYS A 165 -23.47 1.70 -14.23
C LYS A 165 -23.61 0.90 -12.93
N LYS A 166 -24.09 1.53 -11.87
CA LYS A 166 -24.33 0.89 -10.58
C LYS A 166 -25.54 -0.04 -10.68
N LEU A 167 -25.49 -1.22 -10.06
CA LEU A 167 -26.60 -2.17 -10.08
C LEU A 167 -27.69 -1.75 -9.08
N GLY A 168 -28.94 -1.66 -9.52
CA GLY A 168 -30.11 -1.46 -8.66
C GLY A 168 -30.30 -0.03 -8.14
N LEU A 169 -30.81 0.10 -6.91
CA LEU A 169 -31.15 1.38 -6.25
C LEU A 169 -29.97 2.37 -6.14
N LEU A 170 -28.73 1.91 -6.34
CA LEU A 170 -27.53 2.74 -6.33
C LEU A 170 -27.44 3.71 -7.52
N ASN A 171 -28.22 3.51 -8.59
CA ASN A 171 -28.35 4.49 -9.69
C ASN A 171 -29.30 5.66 -9.38
N LEU A 172 -30.11 5.58 -8.31
CA LEU A 172 -31.06 6.65 -7.96
C LEU A 172 -30.43 7.78 -7.13
N PHE A 173 -29.19 7.60 -6.70
CA PHE A 173 -28.44 8.53 -5.85
C PHE A 173 -27.11 8.98 -6.48
N SER A 174 -26.98 8.86 -7.80
CA SER A 174 -25.86 9.40 -8.58
C SER A 174 -26.33 10.55 -9.47
#